data_AF-A0A315VM93-F1
#
_entry.id   AF-A0A315VM93-F1
#
_cell.length_a   1.000
_cell.length_b   1.000
_cell.length_c   1.000
_cell.angle_alpha   90.00
_cell.angle_beta   90.00
_cell.angle_gamma   90.00
#
_symmetry.space_group_name_H-M   'P 1'
#
loop_
_entity.id
_entity.type
_entity.pdbx_description
1 polymer ?
#
loop_
_entity_poly.entity_id
_entity_poly.type
_entity_poly.pdbx_seq_one_letter_code
_entity_poly.pdbx_strand_id
1 'polypeptide(L)'
;MGSLFRSEEVCLVQLFLQSDSAYNCVSELGELGLVEFRDLNPNVNAFQRKFVSEVRRCEELEKTFCKNRLIQHPKQLQAQPFLEQEINRSLKPPLQRPLAPPSPVPSAPQPRELITIEEESERLARELREVSRNRDSLRAQLTQLCQYKGVLTQTHSLTATQVFTHAISRHCC
;
A
#
# COMPACT_ATOMS: atom_id res chain seq x y z
N MET A 1 2.34 -30.11 26.32
CA MET A 1 3.09 -30.70 25.19
C MET A 1 2.49 -32.08 24.91
N GLY A 2 1.32 -32.09 24.26
CA GLY A 2 0.53 -33.29 23.94
C GLY A 2 1.01 -34.00 22.67
N SER A 3 0.53 -35.21 22.46
CA SER A 3 1.12 -36.27 21.61
C SER A 3 1.14 -35.97 20.10
N LEU A 4 2.30 -36.15 19.46
CA LEU A 4 2.47 -36.13 17.99
C LEU A 4 1.64 -37.19 17.23
N PHE A 5 1.03 -38.16 17.93
CA PHE A 5 0.37 -39.32 17.32
C PHE A 5 -1.17 -39.29 17.39
N ARG A 6 -1.77 -38.32 18.09
CA ARG A 6 -3.22 -38.17 18.25
C ARG A 6 -3.60 -36.69 18.25
N SER A 7 -4.80 -36.39 17.75
CA SER A 7 -5.37 -35.04 17.82
C SER A 7 -5.53 -34.58 19.27
N GLU A 8 -5.41 -33.27 19.49
CA GLU A 8 -5.72 -32.67 20.79
C GLU A 8 -7.23 -32.78 21.07
N GLU A 9 -7.59 -32.90 22.35
CA GLU A 9 -8.99 -32.90 22.77
C GLU A 9 -9.60 -31.52 22.53
N VAL A 10 -10.80 -31.52 21.96
CA VAL A 10 -11.56 -30.30 21.67
C VAL A 10 -12.91 -30.36 22.37
N CYS A 11 -13.40 -29.21 22.84
CA CYS A 11 -14.71 -29.09 23.45
C CYS A 11 -15.56 -28.03 22.74
N LEU A 12 -16.88 -28.25 22.70
CA LEU A 12 -17.83 -27.26 22.20
C LEU A 12 -18.29 -26.40 23.37
N VAL A 13 -18.12 -25.09 23.24
CA VAL A 13 -18.56 -24.10 24.24
C VAL A 13 -19.55 -23.15 23.59
N GLN A 14 -20.57 -22.76 24.36
CA GLN A 14 -21.52 -21.72 23.97
C GLN A 14 -21.16 -20.41 24.68
N LEU A 15 -20.93 -19.36 23.90
CA LEU A 15 -20.59 -18.03 24.40
C LEU A 15 -21.82 -17.11 24.36
N PHE A 16 -22.08 -16.42 25.46
CA PHE A 16 -23.09 -15.35 25.54
C PHE A 16 -22.38 -14.04 25.81
N LEU A 17 -22.45 -13.12 24.84
CA LEU A 17 -21.78 -11.83 24.91
C LEU A 17 -22.79 -10.70 24.75
N GLN A 18 -22.65 -9.66 25.59
CA GLN A 18 -23.36 -8.41 25.39
C GLN A 18 -22.74 -7.66 24.20
N SER A 19 -23.58 -6.94 23.44
CA SER A 19 -23.13 -6.28 22.19
C SER A 19 -21.98 -5.31 22.40
N ASP A 20 -21.97 -4.58 23.52
CA ASP A 20 -20.95 -3.57 23.82
C ASP A 20 -19.59 -4.17 24.20
N SER A 21 -19.59 -5.39 24.76
CA SER A 21 -18.37 -6.10 25.17
C SER A 21 -17.87 -7.09 24.12
N ALA A 22 -18.68 -7.36 23.09
CA ALA A 22 -18.40 -8.39 22.10
C ALA A 22 -17.06 -8.17 21.39
N TYR A 23 -16.73 -6.92 21.04
CA TYR A 23 -15.45 -6.59 20.38
C TYR A 23 -14.26 -7.00 21.25
N ASN A 24 -14.21 -6.52 22.49
CA ASN A 24 -13.09 -6.74 23.41
C ASN A 24 -12.91 -8.24 23.72
N CYS A 25 -14.00 -8.96 23.97
CA CYS A 25 -13.91 -10.38 24.24
C CYS A 25 -13.42 -11.17 23.02
N VAL A 26 -13.95 -10.86 21.82
CA VAL A 26 -13.56 -11.57 20.60
C VAL A 26 -12.13 -11.22 20.18
N SER A 27 -11.68 -9.98 20.39
CA SER A 27 -10.29 -9.59 20.09
C SER A 27 -9.31 -10.34 20.98
N GLU A 28 -9.56 -10.44 22.27
CA GLU A 28 -8.73 -11.21 23.20
C GLU A 28 -8.70 -12.71 22.85
N LEU A 29 -9.84 -13.30 22.51
CA LEU A 29 -9.90 -14.69 22.03
C LEU A 29 -9.10 -14.88 20.72
N GLY A 30 -9.12 -13.88 19.84
CA GLY A 30 -8.33 -13.87 18.60
C GLY A 30 -6.83 -13.79 18.85
N GLU A 31 -6.39 -13.03 19.85
CA GLU A 31 -4.98 -12.95 20.27
C GLU A 31 -4.48 -14.27 20.89
N LEU A 32 -5.35 -14.98 21.62
CA LEU A 32 -5.03 -16.32 22.14
C LEU A 32 -4.89 -17.35 21.02
N GLY A 33 -5.71 -17.27 19.97
CA GLY A 33 -5.61 -18.16 18.79
C GLY A 33 -6.02 -19.62 19.04
N LEU A 34 -6.82 -19.88 20.08
CA LEU A 34 -7.21 -21.23 20.52
C LEU A 34 -8.68 -21.59 20.22
N VAL A 35 -9.42 -20.69 19.57
CA VAL A 35 -10.87 -20.83 19.38
C VAL A 35 -11.22 -20.90 17.90
N GLU A 36 -12.06 -21.86 17.53
CA GLU A 36 -12.68 -21.96 16.21
C GLU A 36 -14.17 -21.60 16.29
N PHE A 37 -14.60 -20.56 15.58
CA PHE A 37 -16.00 -20.14 15.56
C PHE A 37 -16.82 -20.93 14.53
N ARG A 38 -17.99 -21.41 14.93
CA ARG A 38 -18.97 -22.03 14.03
C ARG A 38 -20.00 -21.00 13.55
N ASP A 39 -20.32 -21.04 12.25
CA ASP A 39 -21.38 -20.19 11.70
C ASP A 39 -22.75 -20.70 12.13
N LEU A 40 -23.43 -19.94 13.00
CA LEU A 40 -24.80 -20.22 13.43
C LEU A 40 -25.85 -19.69 12.43
N ASN A 41 -25.46 -18.87 11.46
CA ASN A 41 -26.35 -18.21 10.51
C ASN A 41 -25.99 -18.53 9.04
N PRO A 42 -25.93 -19.82 8.64
CA PRO A 42 -25.53 -20.20 7.28
C PRO A 42 -26.54 -19.75 6.21
N ASN A 43 -27.82 -19.61 6.58
CA ASN A 43 -28.90 -19.21 5.66
C ASN A 43 -29.05 -17.69 5.53
N VAL A 44 -28.30 -16.90 6.33
CA VAL A 44 -28.37 -15.43 6.31
C VAL A 44 -27.26 -14.89 5.41
N ASN A 45 -27.66 -14.10 4.41
CA ASN A 45 -26.72 -13.45 3.51
C ASN A 45 -25.76 -12.52 4.27
N ALA A 46 -24.50 -12.46 3.84
CA ALA A 46 -23.45 -11.63 4.44
C ALA A 46 -23.88 -10.16 4.60
N PHE A 47 -24.64 -9.62 3.65
CA PHE A 47 -25.11 -8.23 3.67
C PHE A 47 -26.16 -7.91 4.73
N GLN A 48 -26.82 -8.93 5.26
CA GLN A 48 -27.88 -8.78 6.27
C GLN A 48 -27.35 -9.05 7.69
N ARG A 49 -26.06 -9.38 7.82
CA ARG A 49 -25.44 -9.64 9.12
C ARG A 49 -25.20 -8.33 9.88
N LYS A 50 -25.27 -8.43 11.21
CA LYS A 50 -25.27 -7.28 12.13
C LYS A 50 -24.10 -6.30 11.95
N PHE A 51 -22.89 -6.81 11.68
CA PHE A 51 -21.65 -6.02 11.65
C PHE A 51 -21.12 -5.72 10.24
N VAL A 52 -21.99 -5.74 9.22
CA VAL A 52 -21.59 -5.55 7.82
C VAL A 52 -20.99 -4.16 7.56
N SER A 53 -21.49 -3.13 8.24
CA SER A 53 -21.00 -1.76 8.10
C SER A 53 -19.54 -1.62 8.52
N GLU A 54 -19.19 -2.21 9.66
CA GLU A 54 -17.86 -2.16 10.26
C GLU A 54 -16.87 -2.97 9.42
N VAL A 55 -17.28 -4.14 8.92
CA VAL A 55 -16.46 -4.93 8.00
C VAL A 55 -16.18 -4.14 6.71
N ARG A 56 -17.20 -3.50 6.12
CA ARG A 56 -17.02 -2.68 4.92
C ARG A 56 -16.09 -1.49 5.16
N ARG A 57 -16.18 -0.83 6.31
CA ARG A 57 -15.28 0.25 6.70
C ARG A 57 -13.83 -0.22 6.75
N CYS A 58 -13.58 -1.38 7.34
CA CYS A 58 -12.25 -2.01 7.33
C CYS A 58 -11.77 -2.37 5.91
N GLU A 59 -12.66 -2.87 5.03
CA GLU A 59 -12.32 -3.15 3.63
C GLU A 59 -11.98 -1.86 2.85
N GLU A 60 -12.66 -0.75 3.12
CA GLU A 60 -12.37 0.56 2.54
C GLU A 60 -11.03 1.12 3.02
N LEU A 61 -10.75 1.01 4.31
CA LEU A 61 -9.46 1.34 4.91
C LEU A 61 -8.34 0.49 4.30
N GLU A 62 -8.55 -0.82 4.15
CA GLU A 62 -7.59 -1.71 3.50
C GLU A 62 -7.31 -1.26 2.07
N LYS A 63 -8.33 -0.87 1.28
CA LYS A 63 -8.14 -0.34 -0.08
C LYS A 63 -7.30 0.94 -0.11
N THR A 64 -7.36 1.78 0.92
CA THR A 64 -6.55 3.01 0.99
C THR A 64 -5.06 2.70 1.05
N PHE A 65 -4.67 1.69 1.83
CA PHE A 65 -3.28 1.22 1.94
C PHE A 65 -2.88 0.25 0.80
N CYS A 66 -3.81 -0.64 0.43
CA CYS A 66 -3.64 -1.75 -0.49
C CYS A 66 -4.34 -1.49 -1.83
N LYS A 67 -4.30 -0.27 -2.39
CA LYS A 67 -5.04 0.11 -3.61
C LYS A 67 -4.76 -0.72 -4.89
N ASN A 68 -4.18 -1.91 -4.82
CA ASN A 68 -4.26 -2.97 -5.83
C ASN A 68 -4.45 -4.40 -5.27
N ARG A 69 -5.13 -4.60 -4.14
CA ARG A 69 -5.60 -5.93 -3.72
C ARG A 69 -7.10 -5.93 -3.57
N LEU A 70 -7.81 -5.83 -4.69
CA LEU A 70 -9.16 -6.38 -4.71
C LEU A 70 -9.05 -7.90 -4.85
N ILE A 71 -9.24 -8.51 -3.69
CA ILE A 71 -9.67 -9.87 -3.46
C ILE A 71 -10.71 -10.25 -4.53
N GLN A 72 -10.30 -11.15 -5.42
CA GLN A 72 -11.18 -12.18 -6.00
C GLN A 72 -10.41 -13.28 -6.76
N HIS A 73 -9.12 -13.10 -7.09
CA HIS A 73 -8.32 -14.19 -7.67
C HIS A 73 -6.86 -14.21 -7.17
N PRO A 74 -6.40 -15.29 -6.51
CA PRO A 74 -5.02 -15.42 -6.01
C PRO A 74 -3.99 -15.78 -7.10
N LYS A 75 -4.18 -15.40 -8.38
CA LYS A 75 -3.37 -15.95 -9.49
C LYS A 75 -2.60 -14.98 -10.38
N GLN A 76 -2.58 -13.67 -10.13
CA GLN A 76 -1.62 -12.79 -10.83
C GLN A 76 -0.91 -11.85 -9.86
N LEU A 77 0.19 -12.37 -9.35
CA LEU A 77 1.29 -11.69 -8.69
C LEU A 77 1.88 -10.64 -9.65
N GLN A 78 1.37 -9.39 -9.67
CA GLN A 78 2.11 -8.25 -10.25
C GLN A 78 1.51 -6.85 -10.05
N ALA A 79 0.68 -6.61 -9.02
CA ALA A 79 0.29 -5.25 -8.67
C ALA A 79 0.78 -4.92 -7.26
N GLN A 80 1.92 -4.25 -7.14
CA GLN A 80 2.38 -3.73 -5.86
C GLN A 80 1.37 -2.69 -5.33
N PRO A 81 1.04 -2.71 -4.03
CA PRO A 81 0.20 -1.67 -3.43
C PRO A 81 0.88 -0.30 -3.59
N PHE A 82 0.08 0.74 -3.83
CA PHE A 82 0.58 2.10 -4.10
C PHE A 82 1.62 2.57 -3.08
N LEU A 83 1.41 2.24 -1.81
CA LEU A 83 2.33 2.56 -0.74
C LEU A 83 3.69 1.85 -0.89
N GLU A 84 3.72 0.54 -1.14
CA GLU A 84 4.98 -0.18 -1.39
C GLU A 84 5.69 0.34 -2.65
N GLN A 85 4.92 0.71 -3.68
CA GLN A 85 5.48 1.29 -4.89
C GLN A 85 6.17 2.63 -4.61
N GLU A 86 5.54 3.51 -3.82
CA GLU A 86 6.13 4.80 -3.44
C GLU A 86 7.33 4.63 -2.49
N ILE A 87 7.30 3.64 -1.59
CA ILE A 87 8.46 3.27 -0.76
C ILE A 87 9.63 2.82 -1.65
N ASN A 88 9.39 1.89 -2.59
CA ASN A 88 10.42 1.39 -3.49
C ASN A 88 11.00 2.47 -4.42
N ARG A 89 10.18 3.45 -4.83
CA ARG A 89 10.64 4.61 -5.61
C ARG A 89 11.54 5.56 -4.82
N SER A 90 11.35 5.60 -3.49
CA SER A 90 12.06 6.52 -2.59
C SER A 90 13.35 5.92 -2.03
N LEU A 91 13.41 4.60 -1.86
CA LEU A 91 14.59 3.89 -1.36
C LEU A 91 15.58 3.57 -2.49
N LYS A 92 16.88 3.75 -2.21
CA LYS A 92 17.99 3.28 -3.07
C LYS A 92 18.98 2.50 -2.20
N PRO A 93 19.13 1.18 -2.37
CA PRO A 93 18.43 0.31 -3.32
C PRO A 93 16.95 0.05 -2.97
N PRO A 94 16.11 -0.38 -3.94
CA PRO A 94 14.72 -0.80 -3.69
C PRO A 94 14.66 -2.02 -2.75
N LEU A 95 13.54 -2.19 -2.04
CA LEU A 95 13.32 -3.37 -1.22
C LEU A 95 13.19 -4.60 -2.13
N GLN A 96 14.07 -5.59 -1.96
CA GLN A 96 14.01 -6.86 -2.69
C GLN A 96 12.95 -7.83 -2.13
N ARG A 97 12.38 -7.52 -0.95
CA ARG A 97 11.44 -8.39 -0.24
C ARG A 97 10.19 -7.59 0.17
N PRO A 98 9.01 -8.24 0.24
CA PRO A 98 7.82 -7.65 0.86
C PRO A 98 8.13 -7.13 2.27
N LEU A 99 7.43 -6.09 2.70
CA LEU A 99 7.52 -5.61 4.07
C LEU A 99 7.18 -6.76 5.02
N ALA A 100 8.12 -7.09 5.91
CA ALA A 100 7.87 -8.09 6.93
C ALA A 100 6.77 -7.59 7.86
N PRO A 101 5.86 -8.47 8.32
CA PRO A 101 4.92 -8.09 9.36
C PRO A 101 5.70 -7.61 10.59
N PRO A 102 5.16 -6.62 11.33
CA PRO A 102 5.79 -6.13 12.55
C PRO A 102 5.99 -7.27 13.54
N SER A 103 7.17 -7.29 14.16
CA SER A 103 7.52 -8.22 15.24
C SER A 103 7.95 -7.39 16.46
N PRO A 104 7.22 -7.47 17.60
CA PRO A 104 6.02 -8.28 17.82
C PRO A 104 4.80 -7.78 17.03
N VAL A 105 3.84 -8.68 16.77
CA VAL A 105 2.54 -8.33 16.17
C VAL A 105 1.80 -7.41 17.14
N PRO A 106 1.31 -6.24 16.71
CA PRO A 106 0.57 -5.35 17.59
C PRO A 106 -0.75 -5.98 18.01
N SER A 107 -1.16 -5.69 19.25
CA SER A 107 -2.50 -6.05 19.76
C SER A 107 -3.61 -5.42 18.92
N ALA A 108 -4.79 -6.02 18.97
CA ALA A 108 -5.96 -5.50 18.29
C ALA A 108 -6.29 -4.06 18.76
N PRO A 109 -6.42 -3.08 17.85
CA PRO A 109 -6.69 -1.70 18.22
C PRO A 109 -8.10 -1.56 18.80
N GLN A 110 -8.32 -0.59 19.68
CA GLN A 110 -9.66 -0.34 20.21
C GLN A 110 -10.59 0.27 19.14
N PRO A 111 -11.92 0.08 19.21
CA PRO A 111 -12.84 0.63 18.20
C PRO A 111 -12.77 2.15 18.05
N ARG A 112 -12.42 2.88 19.12
CA ARG A 112 -12.19 4.34 19.07
C ARG A 112 -10.92 4.70 18.31
N GLU A 113 -9.85 3.94 18.52
CA GLU A 113 -8.58 4.12 17.82
C GLU A 113 -8.72 3.83 16.33
N LEU A 114 -9.57 2.86 15.96
CA LEU A 114 -9.87 2.55 14.57
C LEU A 114 -10.37 3.78 13.79
N ILE A 115 -11.19 4.63 14.43
CA ILE A 115 -11.67 5.88 13.82
C ILE A 115 -10.51 6.83 13.55
N THR A 116 -9.65 7.05 14.55
CA THR A 116 -8.47 7.90 14.41
C THR A 116 -7.51 7.37 13.34
N ILE A 117 -7.28 6.05 13.32
CA ILE A 117 -6.41 5.40 12.32
C ILE A 117 -6.96 5.62 10.92
N GLU A 118 -8.27 5.50 10.73
CA GLU A 118 -8.91 5.76 9.44
C GLU A 118 -8.71 7.21 8.99
N GLU A 119 -9.06 8.18 9.83
CA GLU A 119 -8.92 9.61 9.49
C GLU A 119 -7.47 9.99 9.14
N GLU A 120 -6.52 9.55 9.95
CA GLU A 120 -5.10 9.79 9.72
C GLU A 120 -4.60 9.07 8.46
N SER A 121 -5.06 7.84 8.20
CA SER A 121 -4.69 7.11 6.99
C SER A 121 -5.18 7.80 5.71
N GLU A 122 -6.40 8.32 5.71
CA GLU A 122 -6.97 9.02 4.56
C GLU A 122 -6.28 10.36 4.32
N ARG A 123 -5.92 11.05 5.39
CA ARG A 123 -5.11 12.27 5.33
C ARG A 123 -3.75 11.98 4.71
N LEU A 124 -3.00 11.03 5.27
CA LEU A 124 -1.68 10.64 4.78
C LEU A 124 -1.73 10.15 3.32
N ALA A 125 -2.77 9.39 2.94
CA ALA A 125 -2.95 8.93 1.58
C ALA A 125 -3.19 10.09 0.58
N ARG A 126 -3.88 11.16 1.00
CA ARG A 126 -4.06 12.37 0.18
C ARG A 126 -2.75 13.13 0.03
N GLU A 127 -2.06 13.38 1.13
CA GLU A 127 -0.76 14.08 1.15
C GLU A 127 0.26 13.35 0.27
N LEU A 128 0.36 12.01 0.40
CA LEU A 128 1.27 11.20 -0.42
C LEU A 128 0.95 11.32 -1.92
N ARG A 129 -0.34 11.26 -2.31
CA ARG A 129 -0.73 11.40 -3.72
C ARG A 129 -0.35 12.77 -4.28
N GLU A 130 -0.51 13.82 -3.48
CA GLU A 130 -0.15 15.19 -3.88
C GLU A 130 1.37 15.31 -4.07
N VAL A 131 2.15 14.87 -3.09
CA VAL A 131 3.61 14.89 -3.15
C VAL A 131 4.13 14.07 -4.33
N SER A 132 3.57 12.88 -4.57
CA SER A 132 3.95 12.05 -5.73
C SER A 132 3.66 12.74 -7.06
N ARG A 133 2.50 13.40 -7.22
CA ARG A 133 2.17 14.18 -8.43
C ARG A 133 3.13 15.34 -8.63
N ASN A 134 3.43 16.09 -7.57
CA ASN A 134 4.33 17.23 -7.61
C ASN A 134 5.75 16.79 -8.00
N ARG A 135 6.24 15.70 -7.42
CA ARG A 135 7.52 15.08 -7.78
C ARG A 135 7.58 14.71 -9.26
N ASP A 136 6.53 14.05 -9.76
CA ASP A 136 6.51 13.57 -11.14
C ASP A 136 6.47 14.76 -12.13
N SER A 137 5.74 15.83 -11.80
CA SER A 137 5.73 17.08 -12.56
C SER A 137 7.11 17.76 -12.58
N LEU A 138 7.75 17.92 -11.43
CA LEU A 138 9.09 18.52 -11.31
C LEU A 138 10.14 17.71 -12.07
N ARG A 139 10.07 16.37 -12.03
CA ARG A 139 10.96 15.50 -12.80
C ARG A 139 10.76 15.66 -14.31
N ALA A 140 9.53 15.79 -14.77
CA ALA A 140 9.23 16.04 -16.17
C ALA A 140 9.82 17.39 -16.62
N GLN A 141 9.61 18.45 -15.84
CA GLN A 141 10.15 19.78 -16.11
C GLN A 141 11.69 19.78 -16.15
N LEU A 142 12.34 19.14 -15.17
CA LEU A 142 13.80 19.00 -15.15
C LEU A 142 14.31 18.27 -16.41
N THR A 143 13.63 17.20 -16.81
CA THR A 143 14.00 16.43 -18.01
C THR A 143 13.90 17.30 -19.26
N GLN A 144 12.83 18.09 -19.41
CA GLN A 144 12.67 19.02 -20.51
C GLN A 144 13.76 20.11 -20.53
N LEU A 145 14.10 20.69 -19.38
CA LEU A 145 15.16 21.70 -19.29
C LEU A 145 16.54 21.11 -19.61
N CYS A 146 16.83 19.89 -19.19
CA CYS A 146 18.07 19.19 -19.56
C CYS A 146 18.15 18.94 -21.06
N GLN A 147 17.04 18.53 -21.69
CA GLN A 147 16.97 18.34 -23.15
C GLN A 147 17.19 19.67 -23.88
N TYR A 148 16.50 20.74 -23.45
CA TYR A 148 16.65 22.07 -24.05
C TYR A 148 18.08 22.62 -23.93
N LYS A 149 18.70 22.49 -22.75
CA LYS A 149 20.12 22.82 -22.55
C LYS A 149 21.03 22.04 -23.51
N GLY A 150 20.77 20.74 -23.69
CA GLY A 150 21.52 19.90 -24.62
C GLY A 150 21.46 20.41 -26.05
N VAL A 151 20.26 20.73 -26.54
CA VAL A 151 20.05 21.33 -27.87
C VAL A 151 20.82 22.64 -28.00
N LEU A 152 20.67 23.57 -27.05
CA LEU A 152 21.39 24.85 -27.09
C LEU A 152 22.91 24.68 -27.14
N THR A 153 23.47 23.75 -26.35
CA THR A 153 24.92 23.50 -26.37
C THR A 153 25.42 22.92 -27.69
N GLN A 154 24.64 22.01 -28.32
CA GLN A 154 25.00 21.43 -29.61
C GLN A 154 24.80 22.42 -30.76
N THR A 155 23.73 23.22 -30.76
CA THR A 155 23.53 24.26 -31.76
C THR A 155 24.66 25.29 -31.69
N HIS A 156 25.04 25.73 -30.49
CA HIS A 156 26.14 26.68 -30.31
C HIS A 156 27.48 26.13 -30.85
N SER A 157 27.81 24.86 -30.60
CA SER A 157 29.04 24.25 -31.12
C SER A 157 29.02 24.08 -32.65
N LEU A 158 27.87 23.71 -33.23
CA LEU A 158 27.69 23.62 -34.67
C LEU A 158 27.84 24.98 -35.34
N THR A 159 27.19 26.02 -34.80
CA THR A 159 27.30 27.38 -35.35
C THR A 159 28.72 27.93 -35.23
N ALA A 160 29.41 27.66 -34.12
CA ALA A 160 30.81 28.07 -33.96
C ALA A 160 31.73 27.38 -35.00
N THR A 161 31.48 26.10 -35.29
CA THR A 161 32.25 25.32 -36.27
C THR A 161 31.97 25.74 -37.72
N GLN A 162 30.70 26.04 -38.04
CA GLN A 162 30.29 26.54 -39.36
C GLN A 162 30.85 27.94 -39.67
N VAL A 163 30.93 28.82 -38.68
CA VAL A 163 31.57 30.13 -38.85
C VAL A 163 33.06 29.98 -39.18
N PHE A 164 33.75 29.02 -38.55
CA PHE A 164 35.16 28.72 -38.87
C PHE A 164 35.35 28.15 -40.28
N THR A 165 34.47 27.26 -40.74
CA THR A 165 34.58 26.67 -42.09
C THR A 165 34.24 27.67 -43.20
N HIS A 166 33.24 28.55 -42.98
CA HIS A 166 32.96 29.64 -43.90
C HIS A 166 34.04 30.73 -43.93
N ALA A 167 34.75 30.96 -42.82
CA ALA A 167 35.89 31.89 -42.78
C ALA A 167 37.11 31.35 -43.55
N ILE A 168 37.39 30.05 -43.47
CA ILE A 168 38.51 29.41 -44.21
C ILE A 168 38.19 29.34 -45.71
N SER A 169 36.95 29.05 -46.11
CA SER A 169 36.54 29.03 -47.52
C SER A 169 36.59 30.40 -48.21
N ARG A 170 36.53 31.52 -47.46
CA ARG A 170 36.64 32.87 -48.03
C ARG A 170 38.07 33.40 -48.15
N HIS A 171 39.06 32.68 -47.61
CA HIS A 171 40.48 33.05 -47.71
C HIS A 171 41.29 32.26 -48.76
N CYS A 172 40.66 31.33 -49.49
CA CYS A 172 41.28 30.54 -50.56
C CYS A 172 40.78 30.88 -51.99
N CYS A 173 40.21 32.07 -52.21
CA CYS A 173 40.01 32.63 -53.55
C CYS A 173 40.73 33.97 -53.67
#